data_AF-A0A973JXY9-F1
#
_entry.id   AF-A0A973JXY9-F1
#
_cell.length_a   1.000
_cell.length_b   1.000
_cell.length_c   1.000
_cell.angle_alpha   90.00
_cell.angle_beta   90.00
_cell.angle_gamma   90.00
#
_symmetry.space_group_name_H-M   'P 1'
#
loop_
_entity.id
_entity.type
_entity.pdbx_description
1 polymer ?
#
loop_
_entity_poly.entity_id
_entity_poly.type
_entity_poly.pdbx_seq_one_letter_code
_entity_poly.pdbx_strand_id
1 'polypeptide(L)'
;MTPNAASASSGPSRRSFLASSAVATAAVAGGMPLLAACGGSDSGSRDGTTSSKDAKKILPAYVASNVVTPDIPAKNGSAIGFTSKLDLATLKTSVEKKLGKGGKVTVMSPFWGSPPKSGNAYYKAMNDLIGVDVQWQNQDGNTYEQKLGAVLASSDVPDVVVVPGWNMNGK
;
A
#
# COMPACT_ATOMS: atom_id res chain seq x y z
N MET A 1 23.01 9.37 -65.76
CA MET A 1 23.24 10.78 -65.37
C MET A 1 22.28 11.11 -64.24
N THR A 2 22.82 11.80 -63.23
CA THR A 2 22.25 12.28 -61.97
C THR A 2 21.10 13.31 -62.11
N PRO A 3 20.38 13.62 -61.02
CA PRO A 3 19.07 14.29 -61.01
C PRO A 3 19.17 15.82 -60.82
N ASN A 4 18.04 16.55 -60.93
CA ASN A 4 17.89 17.80 -60.18
C ASN A 4 16.44 18.17 -59.77
N ALA A 5 16.35 18.53 -58.48
CA ALA A 5 15.48 19.47 -57.78
C ALA A 5 13.96 19.26 -57.63
N ALA A 6 13.56 19.37 -56.36
CA ALA A 6 12.24 19.25 -55.76
C ALA A 6 11.35 20.50 -55.93
N SER A 7 10.03 20.30 -55.86
CA SER A 7 9.07 21.35 -55.52
C SER A 7 8.43 21.05 -54.17
N ALA A 8 8.54 22.00 -53.24
CA ALA A 8 8.07 21.93 -51.87
C ALA A 8 6.53 22.05 -51.80
N SER A 9 5.88 21.17 -51.03
CA SER A 9 4.49 21.35 -50.61
C SER A 9 4.43 22.08 -49.26
N SER A 10 3.61 23.12 -49.24
CA SER A 10 3.25 24.06 -48.18
C SER A 10 3.19 23.49 -46.75
N GLY A 11 4.08 23.98 -45.89
CA GLY A 11 3.95 23.82 -44.43
C GLY A 11 2.88 24.74 -43.82
N PRO A 12 2.40 24.45 -42.59
CA PRO A 12 1.28 25.18 -41.99
C PRO A 12 1.61 26.65 -41.73
N SER A 13 0.75 27.55 -42.22
CA SER A 13 0.90 29.01 -42.06
C SER A 13 0.51 29.48 -40.66
N ARG A 14 1.27 30.44 -40.11
CA ARG A 14 1.05 31.12 -38.81
C ARG A 14 -0.35 31.70 -38.65
N ARG A 15 -1.08 31.94 -39.76
CA ARG A 15 -2.46 32.46 -39.76
C ARG A 15 -3.50 31.42 -39.32
N SER A 16 -3.27 30.12 -39.52
CA SER A 16 -4.17 29.06 -39.04
C SER A 16 -3.99 28.71 -37.56
N PHE A 17 -2.84 29.09 -36.97
CA PHE A 17 -2.58 28.85 -35.55
C PHE A 17 -3.38 29.81 -34.65
N LEU A 18 -3.53 31.08 -35.07
CA LEU A 18 -4.29 32.10 -34.32
C LEU A 18 -5.81 31.97 -34.49
N ALA A 19 -6.28 31.28 -35.53
CA ALA A 19 -7.70 30.96 -35.69
C ALA A 19 -8.18 29.84 -34.74
N SER A 20 -7.25 29.04 -34.20
CA SER A 20 -7.58 27.91 -33.30
C SER A 20 -7.73 28.33 -31.83
N SER A 21 -7.25 29.53 -31.44
CA SER A 21 -7.41 30.08 -30.09
C SER A 21 -8.80 30.66 -29.80
N ALA A 22 -9.66 30.81 -30.82
CA ALA A 22 -11.01 31.35 -30.63
C ALA A 22 -12.08 30.28 -30.34
N VAL A 23 -11.77 28.99 -30.56
CA VAL A 23 -12.72 27.88 -30.29
C VAL A 23 -12.43 27.19 -28.95
N ALA A 24 -11.29 27.48 -28.31
CA ALA A 24 -10.92 26.91 -27.02
C ALA A 24 -11.57 27.61 -25.79
N THR A 25 -12.26 28.75 -25.98
CA THR A 25 -12.87 29.50 -24.87
C THR A 25 -14.32 29.11 -24.57
N ALA A 26 -15.00 28.41 -25.49
CA ALA A 26 -16.39 27.99 -25.28
C ALA A 26 -16.55 26.64 -24.54
N ALA A 27 -15.48 25.86 -24.37
CA ALA A 27 -15.51 24.56 -23.71
C ALA A 27 -15.01 24.56 -22.24
N VAL A 28 -14.80 25.74 -21.64
CA VAL A 28 -14.30 25.87 -20.26
C VAL A 28 -15.41 26.18 -19.24
N ALA A 29 -16.64 26.46 -19.70
CA ALA A 29 -17.73 26.86 -18.80
C ALA A 29 -18.56 25.71 -18.21
N GLY A 30 -18.35 24.44 -18.59
CA GLY A 30 -19.35 23.40 -18.33
C GLY A 30 -18.89 22.01 -17.88
N GLY A 31 -17.60 21.67 -17.75
CA GLY A 31 -17.28 20.25 -17.53
C GLY A 31 -15.88 19.83 -17.09
N MET A 32 -15.02 20.72 -16.58
CA MET A 32 -13.65 20.31 -16.22
C MET A 32 -13.16 20.91 -14.91
N PRO A 33 -13.39 20.20 -13.78
CA PRO A 33 -12.43 20.18 -12.70
C PRO A 33 -11.74 18.80 -12.55
N LEU A 34 -12.11 17.80 -13.35
CA LEU A 34 -11.64 16.41 -13.14
C LEU A 34 -10.26 16.06 -13.74
N LEU A 35 -9.70 16.87 -14.65
CA LEU A 35 -8.40 16.59 -15.28
C LEU A 35 -7.25 17.53 -14.84
N ALA A 36 -7.52 18.55 -14.02
CA ALA A 36 -6.47 19.40 -13.46
C ALA A 36 -5.60 18.68 -12.40
N ALA A 37 -5.99 17.48 -11.96
CA ALA A 37 -5.27 16.71 -10.96
C ALA A 37 -4.07 15.91 -11.49
N CYS A 38 -3.90 15.79 -12.82
CA CYS A 38 -2.84 14.95 -13.42
C CYS A 38 -1.83 15.73 -14.28
N GLY A 39 -1.81 17.06 -14.24
CA GLY A 39 -0.96 17.86 -15.12
C GLY A 39 -0.18 18.96 -14.40
N GLY A 40 1.11 18.73 -14.19
CA GLY A 40 2.13 19.80 -14.17
C GLY A 40 2.45 20.43 -12.80
N SER A 41 3.56 19.96 -12.23
CA SER A 41 4.54 20.74 -11.44
C SER A 41 4.00 21.87 -10.56
N ASP A 42 3.63 21.52 -9.33
CA ASP A 42 3.70 22.44 -8.21
C ASP A 42 4.50 21.75 -7.09
N SER A 43 5.60 22.39 -6.69
CA SER A 43 6.49 21.96 -5.60
C SER A 43 6.01 22.48 -4.24
N GLY A 44 4.73 22.85 -4.12
CA GLY A 44 4.07 23.09 -2.85
C GLY A 44 3.74 21.76 -2.16
N SER A 45 3.95 21.69 -0.85
CA SER A 45 3.59 20.56 0.01
C SER A 45 2.24 19.99 -0.41
N ARG A 46 2.22 18.73 -0.87
CA ARG A 46 1.00 17.96 -1.11
C ARG A 46 0.42 17.53 0.23
N ASP A 47 0.12 18.49 1.09
CA ASP A 47 -0.66 18.21 2.28
C ASP A 47 -2.10 17.95 1.85
N GLY A 48 -2.68 16.87 2.38
CA GLY A 48 -4.03 16.45 2.05
C GLY A 48 -5.02 17.62 2.20
N THR A 49 -5.96 17.73 1.26
CA THR A 49 -6.92 18.85 1.18
C THR A 49 -7.90 18.93 2.35
N THR A 50 -7.74 18.06 3.35
CA THR A 50 -8.65 17.91 4.48
C THR A 50 -8.14 18.76 5.63
N SER A 51 -8.90 19.79 5.99
CA SER A 51 -8.60 20.59 7.19
C SER A 51 -8.59 19.69 8.44
N SER A 52 -7.81 20.02 9.46
CA SER A 52 -7.82 19.27 10.73
C SER A 52 -9.21 19.19 11.37
N LYS A 53 -10.12 20.13 11.05
CA LYS A 53 -11.52 20.12 11.49
C LYS A 53 -12.36 19.10 10.74
N ASP A 54 -12.15 18.96 9.43
CA ASP A 54 -12.86 17.98 8.61
C ASP A 54 -12.29 16.58 8.79
N ALA A 55 -10.98 16.45 9.00
CA ALA A 55 -10.32 15.20 9.38
C ALA A 55 -10.92 14.63 10.66
N LYS A 56 -11.15 15.47 11.68
CA LYS A 56 -11.79 15.05 12.94
C LYS A 56 -13.21 14.48 12.76
N LYS A 57 -13.92 14.82 11.68
CA LYS A 57 -15.27 14.28 11.40
C LYS A 57 -15.23 12.89 10.77
N ILE A 58 -14.13 12.53 10.11
CA ILE A 58 -13.97 11.28 9.36
C ILE A 58 -13.02 10.29 10.05
N LEU A 59 -12.14 10.78 10.92
CA LEU A 59 -11.23 9.92 11.67
C LEU A 59 -12.03 9.13 12.70
N PRO A 60 -11.87 7.79 12.75
CA PRO A 60 -12.44 6.97 13.80
C PRO A 60 -12.04 7.51 15.17
N ALA A 61 -12.98 7.50 16.13
CA ALA A 61 -12.63 7.76 17.52
C ALA A 61 -11.61 6.69 17.95
N TYR A 62 -10.47 7.13 18.47
CA TYR A 62 -9.48 6.22 19.02
C TYR A 62 -10.12 5.43 20.16
N VAL A 63 -10.12 4.11 20.03
CA VAL A 63 -10.53 3.19 21.09
C VAL A 63 -9.27 2.52 21.61
N ALA A 64 -8.91 2.82 22.86
CA ALA A 64 -7.77 2.18 23.51
C ALA A 64 -8.06 0.69 23.71
N SER A 65 -7.11 -0.15 23.27
CA SER A 65 -7.16 -1.59 23.56
C SER A 65 -6.76 -1.83 25.01
N ASN A 66 -7.72 -2.23 25.85
CA ASN A 66 -7.51 -2.51 27.28
C ASN A 66 -7.40 -4.02 27.55
N VAL A 67 -6.74 -4.76 26.64
CA VAL A 67 -6.60 -6.22 26.77
C VAL A 67 -5.68 -6.59 27.93
N VAL A 68 -4.63 -5.80 28.16
CA VAL A 68 -3.69 -5.95 29.28
C VAL A 68 -3.29 -4.56 29.78
N THR A 69 -3.16 -4.38 31.09
CA THR A 69 -2.65 -3.14 31.69
C THR A 69 -1.12 -3.11 31.62
N PRO A 70 -0.50 -2.13 30.94
CA PRO A 70 0.95 -1.99 30.93
C PRO A 70 1.47 -1.42 32.26
N ASP A 71 2.67 -1.83 32.67
CA ASP A 71 3.36 -1.21 33.80
C ASP A 71 4.14 0.04 33.40
N ILE A 72 4.45 0.18 32.11
CA ILE A 72 5.01 1.41 31.52
C ILE A 72 4.00 1.98 30.51
N PRO A 73 3.25 3.03 30.86
CA PRO A 73 2.27 3.61 29.96
C PRO A 73 2.93 4.33 28.77
N ALA A 74 2.25 4.32 27.63
CA ALA A 74 2.66 5.08 26.46
C ALA A 74 2.59 6.59 26.72
N LYS A 75 3.54 7.35 26.18
CA LYS A 75 3.56 8.82 26.23
C LYS A 75 4.04 9.38 24.89
N ASN A 76 3.36 10.40 24.38
CA ASN A 76 3.74 11.09 23.13
C ASN A 76 3.93 10.14 21.92
N GLY A 77 3.13 9.08 21.82
CA GLY A 77 3.22 8.10 20.73
C GLY A 77 4.25 6.98 20.95
N SER A 78 4.89 6.90 22.12
CA SER A 78 5.71 5.73 22.48
C SER A 78 4.85 4.47 22.56
N ALA A 79 5.46 3.30 22.35
CA ALA A 79 4.81 2.03 22.66
C ALA A 79 4.56 1.89 24.17
N ILE A 80 3.58 1.07 24.53
CA ILE A 80 3.38 0.59 25.90
C ILE A 80 4.48 -0.43 26.26
N GLY A 81 4.88 -0.50 27.52
CA GLY A 81 5.88 -1.45 28.02
C GLY A 81 5.33 -2.39 29.09
N PHE A 82 5.99 -3.55 29.20
CA PHE A 82 5.74 -4.60 30.18
C PHE A 82 7.07 -5.07 30.77
N THR A 83 7.23 -5.01 32.08
CA THR A 83 8.37 -5.55 32.86
C THR A 83 8.02 -6.86 33.55
N SER A 84 6.73 -7.09 33.82
CA SER A 84 6.23 -8.33 34.43
C SER A 84 6.00 -9.43 33.40
N LYS A 85 6.09 -10.69 33.84
CA LYS A 85 5.74 -11.85 33.00
C LYS A 85 4.26 -11.81 32.62
N LEU A 86 3.96 -12.28 31.42
CA LEU A 86 2.59 -12.42 30.95
C LEU A 86 1.88 -13.51 31.76
N ASP A 87 0.83 -13.14 32.48
CA ASP A 87 -0.04 -14.11 33.13
C ASP A 87 -0.99 -14.72 32.10
N LEU A 88 -0.72 -15.95 31.69
CA LEU A 88 -1.50 -16.65 30.68
C LEU A 88 -2.94 -16.92 31.13
N ALA A 89 -3.20 -17.01 32.44
CA ALA A 89 -4.53 -17.33 32.97
C ALA A 89 -5.51 -16.14 32.85
N THR A 90 -5.01 -14.92 32.75
CA THR A 90 -5.83 -13.69 32.67
C THR A 90 -6.02 -13.18 31.24
N LEU A 91 -5.45 -13.86 30.25
CA LEU A 91 -5.58 -13.48 28.85
C LEU A 91 -7.01 -13.69 28.33
N LYS A 92 -7.53 -12.66 27.66
CA LYS A 92 -8.81 -12.74 26.96
C LYS A 92 -8.63 -13.41 25.61
N THR A 93 -9.56 -14.30 25.26
CA THR A 93 -9.62 -14.88 23.92
C THR A 93 -10.19 -13.86 22.95
N SER A 94 -9.41 -13.43 21.96
CA SER A 94 -9.85 -12.43 20.97
C SER A 94 -10.80 -13.01 19.91
N VAL A 95 -10.61 -14.28 19.57
CA VAL A 95 -11.41 -15.01 18.57
C VAL A 95 -11.89 -16.31 19.21
N GLU A 96 -13.10 -16.28 19.78
CA GLU A 96 -13.67 -17.39 20.57
C GLU A 96 -13.96 -18.65 19.74
N LYS A 97 -14.16 -18.48 18.43
CA LYS A 97 -14.55 -19.55 17.52
C LYS A 97 -13.62 -19.57 16.32
N LYS A 98 -13.27 -20.78 15.88
CA LYS A 98 -12.61 -20.97 14.59
C LYS A 98 -13.44 -20.33 13.46
N LEU A 99 -12.83 -19.44 12.70
CA LEU A 99 -13.49 -18.74 11.60
C LEU A 99 -13.19 -19.36 10.23
N GLY A 100 -12.04 -20.01 10.06
CA GLY A 100 -11.67 -20.70 8.84
C GLY A 100 -12.59 -21.88 8.54
N LYS A 101 -12.93 -22.04 7.26
CA LYS A 101 -13.81 -23.10 6.75
C LYS A 101 -13.07 -24.06 5.81
N GLY A 102 -11.76 -24.21 6.02
CA GLY A 102 -10.84 -24.85 5.08
C GLY A 102 -10.31 -23.87 4.04
N GLY A 103 -9.65 -24.42 3.01
CA GLY A 103 -8.95 -23.64 1.99
C GLY A 103 -7.48 -23.43 2.31
N LYS A 104 -6.79 -22.77 1.38
CA LYS A 104 -5.35 -22.52 1.40
C LYS A 104 -5.11 -21.03 1.25
N VAL A 105 -4.21 -20.47 2.05
CA VAL A 105 -3.79 -19.06 1.96
C VAL A 105 -2.28 -19.02 1.84
N THR A 106 -1.79 -18.38 0.78
CA THR A 106 -0.37 -18.20 0.50
C THR A 106 0.10 -16.86 1.05
N VAL A 107 1.22 -16.88 1.79
CA VAL A 107 1.75 -15.68 2.45
C VAL A 107 3.21 -15.50 2.07
N MET A 108 3.55 -14.35 1.52
CA MET A 108 4.94 -13.91 1.38
C MET A 108 5.26 -12.87 2.45
N SER A 109 6.25 -13.20 3.29
CA SER A 109 6.74 -12.35 4.37
C SER A 109 8.27 -12.31 4.36
N PRO A 110 8.89 -11.19 4.76
CA PRO A 110 10.31 -11.19 5.09
C PRO A 110 10.54 -12.07 6.32
N PHE A 111 11.69 -12.74 6.35
CA PHE A 111 12.10 -13.62 7.43
C PHE A 111 13.62 -13.55 7.64
N TRP A 112 14.04 -13.51 8.91
CA TRP A 112 15.46 -13.52 9.28
C TRP A 112 15.76 -14.77 10.10
N GLY A 113 16.60 -15.64 9.54
CA GLY A 113 16.94 -16.93 10.12
C GLY A 113 16.57 -18.09 9.20
N SER A 114 16.63 -19.31 9.75
CA SER A 114 16.24 -20.52 9.01
C SER A 114 14.73 -20.71 9.09
N PRO A 115 14.00 -20.71 7.95
CA PRO A 115 12.58 -20.99 7.95
C PRO A 115 12.29 -22.33 8.65
N PRO A 116 11.18 -22.45 9.40
CA PRO A 116 10.79 -23.72 9.97
C PRO A 116 10.70 -24.80 8.90
N LYS A 117 11.13 -26.02 9.23
CA LYS A 117 11.01 -27.16 8.34
C LYS A 117 9.53 -27.40 7.97
N SER A 118 9.31 -28.00 6.80
CA SER A 118 7.98 -28.50 6.44
C SER A 118 7.42 -29.42 7.53
N GLY A 119 6.12 -29.31 7.81
CA GLY A 119 5.46 -30.07 8.88
C GLY A 119 5.78 -29.57 10.30
N ASN A 120 6.27 -28.33 10.46
CA ASN A 120 6.50 -27.72 11.76
C ASN A 120 5.22 -27.76 12.64
N ALA A 121 5.37 -28.26 13.87
CA ALA A 121 4.24 -28.47 14.79
C ALA A 121 3.51 -27.16 15.15
N TYR A 122 4.23 -26.04 15.22
CA TYR A 122 3.62 -24.73 15.49
C TYR A 122 2.73 -24.30 14.32
N TYR A 123 3.19 -24.38 13.08
CA TYR A 123 2.35 -24.06 11.92
C TYR A 123 1.16 -25.00 11.79
N LYS A 124 1.35 -26.29 12.07
CA LYS A 124 0.23 -27.24 12.09
C LYS A 124 -0.82 -26.85 13.12
N ALA A 125 -0.41 -26.57 14.36
CA ALA A 125 -1.31 -26.14 15.42
C ALA A 125 -2.04 -24.84 15.07
N MET A 126 -1.35 -23.87 14.47
CA MET A 126 -1.95 -22.61 14.03
C MET A 126 -2.96 -22.82 12.90
N ASN A 127 -2.64 -23.62 11.88
CA ASN A 127 -3.57 -23.97 10.80
C ASN A 127 -4.80 -24.69 11.36
N ASP A 128 -4.60 -25.60 12.31
CA ASP A 128 -5.68 -26.33 12.98
C ASP A 128 -6.54 -25.41 13.87
N LEU A 129 -6.00 -24.36 14.50
CA LEU A 129 -6.79 -23.39 15.26
C LEU A 129 -7.56 -22.41 14.36
N ILE A 130 -6.90 -21.91 13.31
CA ILE A 130 -7.48 -20.94 12.35
C ILE A 130 -8.52 -21.60 11.45
N GLY A 131 -8.31 -22.88 11.08
CA GLY A 131 -9.15 -23.61 10.14
C GLY A 131 -8.80 -23.37 8.67
N VAL A 132 -7.56 -23.00 8.37
CA VAL A 132 -7.05 -22.72 7.02
C VAL A 132 -5.64 -23.28 6.90
N ASP A 133 -5.28 -23.80 5.72
CA ASP A 133 -3.90 -24.20 5.42
C ASP A 133 -3.07 -22.98 4.99
N VAL A 134 -2.30 -22.42 5.91
CA VAL A 134 -1.40 -21.29 5.62
C VAL A 134 -0.08 -21.80 5.05
N GLN A 135 0.23 -21.35 3.84
CA GLN A 135 1.44 -21.70 3.10
C GLN A 135 2.41 -20.51 3.10
N TRP A 136 3.45 -20.62 3.90
CA TRP A 136 4.47 -19.59 4.04
C TRP A 136 5.52 -19.69 2.93
N GLN A 137 5.64 -18.64 2.13
CA GLN A 137 6.66 -18.44 1.11
C GLN A 137 7.69 -17.41 1.60
N ASN A 138 8.23 -17.65 2.81
CA ASN A 138 9.15 -16.73 3.47
C ASN A 138 10.38 -16.44 2.59
N GLN A 139 10.72 -15.16 2.46
CA GLN A 139 11.88 -14.68 1.75
C GLN A 139 12.87 -14.06 2.73
N ASP A 140 14.17 -14.14 2.43
CA ASP A 140 15.20 -13.50 3.26
C ASP A 140 14.92 -12.00 3.39
N GLY A 141 14.74 -11.53 4.61
CA GLY A 141 14.41 -10.14 4.90
C GLY A 141 15.45 -9.13 4.40
N ASN A 142 16.72 -9.53 4.25
CA ASN A 142 17.78 -8.66 3.73
C ASN A 142 17.72 -8.46 2.22
N THR A 143 17.09 -9.39 1.49
CA THR A 143 16.94 -9.33 0.02
C THR A 143 15.49 -9.20 -0.42
N TYR A 144 14.57 -9.03 0.52
CA TYR A 144 13.13 -8.98 0.30
C TYR A 144 12.73 -7.93 -0.74
N GLU A 145 13.32 -6.74 -0.67
CA GLU A 145 13.06 -5.61 -1.57
C GLU A 145 13.27 -5.98 -3.04
N GLN A 146 14.30 -6.78 -3.33
CA GLN A 146 14.65 -7.18 -4.69
C GLN A 146 13.57 -8.07 -5.32
N LYS A 147 12.85 -8.84 -4.50
CA LYS A 147 11.78 -9.75 -4.95
C LYS A 147 10.41 -9.08 -4.93
N LEU A 148 10.18 -8.18 -3.98
CA LEU A 148 8.88 -7.56 -3.77
C LEU A 148 8.32 -6.91 -5.05
N GLY A 149 9.14 -6.11 -5.74
CA GLY A 149 8.72 -5.46 -6.98
C GLY A 149 8.36 -6.44 -8.09
N ALA A 150 9.15 -7.50 -8.26
CA ALA A 150 8.89 -8.54 -9.26
C ALA A 150 7.62 -9.34 -8.95
N VAL A 151 7.40 -9.70 -7.67
CA VAL A 151 6.20 -10.43 -7.24
C VAL A 151 4.96 -9.57 -7.47
N LEU A 152 4.97 -8.30 -7.07
CA LEU A 152 3.84 -7.39 -7.27
C LEU A 152 3.52 -7.11 -8.74
N ALA A 153 4.52 -7.19 -9.61
CA ALA A 153 4.34 -7.06 -11.07
C ALA A 153 3.97 -8.37 -11.76
N SER A 154 4.00 -9.50 -11.05
CA SER A 154 3.73 -10.82 -11.61
C SER A 154 2.23 -11.15 -11.65
N SER A 155 1.86 -12.19 -12.41
CA SER A 155 0.51 -12.74 -12.39
C SER A 155 0.24 -13.70 -11.22
N ASP A 156 1.27 -14.03 -10.44
CA ASP A 156 1.23 -15.05 -9.37
C ASP A 156 1.49 -14.41 -8.00
N VAL A 157 0.80 -13.31 -7.71
CA VAL A 157 0.88 -12.63 -6.40
C VAL A 157 0.26 -13.54 -5.33
N PRO A 158 0.94 -13.80 -4.20
CA PRO A 158 0.37 -14.51 -3.07
C PRO A 158 -0.88 -13.83 -2.50
N ASP A 159 -1.74 -14.60 -1.83
CA ASP A 159 -2.97 -14.09 -1.21
C ASP A 159 -2.68 -12.98 -0.17
N VAL A 160 -1.53 -13.07 0.51
CA VAL A 160 -1.04 -12.05 1.44
C VAL A 160 0.41 -11.72 1.13
N VAL A 161 0.68 -10.43 0.92
CA VAL A 161 2.02 -9.88 0.74
C VAL A 161 2.31 -8.90 1.87
N VAL A 162 3.37 -9.14 2.63
CA VAL A 162 3.85 -8.17 3.62
C VAL A 162 4.68 -7.10 2.90
N VAL A 163 4.28 -5.83 3.01
CA VAL A 163 5.06 -4.68 2.53
C VAL A 163 5.61 -3.94 3.74
N PRO A 164 6.90 -4.11 4.08
CA PRO A 164 7.48 -3.41 5.20
C PRO A 164 7.54 -1.89 4.99
N GLY A 165 7.49 -1.14 6.08
CA GLY A 165 7.54 0.33 6.03
C GLY A 165 8.81 0.88 5.35
N TRP A 166 9.96 0.20 5.48
CA TRP A 166 11.20 0.60 4.80
C TRP A 166 11.19 0.38 3.28
N ASN A 167 10.22 -0.38 2.76
CA ASN A 167 9.98 -0.51 1.32
C ASN A 167 8.99 0.53 0.79
N MET A 168 8.34 1.30 1.68
CA MET A 168 7.41 2.37 1.31
C MET A 168 8.15 3.70 1.14
N ASN A 169 9.09 3.76 0.20
CA ASN A 169 9.92 4.96 -0.05
C ASN A 169 9.24 6.02 -0.93
N GLY A 170 7.91 6.15 -0.86
CA GLY A 170 7.18 7.20 -1.54
C GLY A 170 7.51 8.57 -0.94
N LYS A 171 8.47 9.28 -1.53
CA LYS A 171 8.60 10.73 -1.38
C LYS A 171 7.79 11.42 -2.46
#